data_AF-A0A6J6BVF7-F1
#
_entry.id   AF-A0A6J6BVF7-F1
#
_cell.length_a   1.000
_cell.length_b   1.000
_cell.length_c   1.000
_cell.angle_alpha   90.00
_cell.angle_beta   90.00
_cell.angle_gamma   90.00
#
_symmetry.space_group_name_H-M   'P 1'
#
loop_
_entity.id
_entity.type
_entity.pdbx_description
1 polymer ?
#
loop_
_entity_poly.entity_id
_entity_poly.type
_entity_poly.pdbx_seq_one_letter_code
_entity_poly.pdbx_strand_id
1 'polypeptide(L)'
;MNKFIRTVVAIGIAFGATLVATPADAATFTWSSRPLTNLDPAGTRITGSITNFPAKSGLYIFQCVKAKVVGERPASDTCFDLAWVTAAGGQGSTSAKDPISFTLKAQYSTATKSLDCSVEECGVFFRYDRSAGTDTSEDYFLPMTFVASTTPVVTKTIDSIALTLNGVALTKNVPVNLGYRAKATITATASSGLPVTVASATPDCTYANGSLTALKGSGICALSVSTEGNATYDIARANYPFILVPGNQKIALTTFGIKKNTTRVLPATTNFGTPIVYKSNSKLCKVELTLLMVGKGKGCVLTAAAAGKDQMWLPLKTTVKVNIK
;
A
#
# COMPACT_ATOMS: atom_id res chain seq x y z
N MET A 1 66.64 23.44 53.62
CA MET A 1 65.50 24.16 53.01
C MET A 1 64.75 23.20 52.10
N ASN A 2 63.53 22.85 52.53
CA ASN A 2 62.39 22.23 51.84
C ASN A 2 62.57 21.36 50.57
N LYS A 3 62.28 20.07 50.78
CA LYS A 3 61.50 19.10 49.97
C LYS A 3 60.88 19.66 48.67
N PHE A 4 60.87 18.85 47.60
CA PHE A 4 59.64 18.26 47.07
C PHE A 4 59.95 17.18 46.00
N ILE A 5 59.55 15.95 46.32
CA ILE A 5 59.38 14.83 45.39
C ILE A 5 58.30 15.22 44.37
N ARG A 6 58.58 15.08 43.07
CA ARG A 6 57.57 15.17 42.01
C ARG A 6 57.52 13.85 41.25
N THR A 7 56.55 13.03 41.67
CA THR A 7 56.00 11.90 40.94
C THR A 7 55.54 12.35 39.55
N VAL A 8 56.13 11.80 38.50
CA VAL A 8 55.64 11.96 37.13
C VAL A 8 54.48 10.99 36.94
N VAL A 9 53.26 11.52 36.95
CA VAL A 9 52.05 10.79 36.53
C VAL A 9 52.04 10.76 35.01
N ALA A 10 52.27 9.59 34.42
CA ALA A 10 52.04 9.36 33.01
C ALA A 10 50.52 9.30 32.77
N ILE A 11 49.93 10.40 32.29
CA ILE A 11 48.57 10.43 31.78
C ILE A 11 48.59 9.72 30.43
N GLY A 12 48.15 8.45 30.41
CA GLY A 12 47.85 7.74 29.18
C GLY A 12 46.69 8.44 28.48
N ILE A 13 46.99 9.19 27.42
CA ILE A 13 45.99 9.72 26.51
C ILE A 13 45.41 8.52 25.76
N ALA A 14 44.23 8.08 26.16
CA ALA A 14 43.44 7.16 25.36
C ALA A 14 43.11 7.87 24.04
N PHE A 15 43.74 7.43 22.95
CA PHE A 15 43.26 7.73 21.61
C PHE A 15 41.88 7.09 21.47
N GLY A 16 40.84 7.85 21.81
CA GLY A 16 39.49 7.53 21.39
C GLY A 16 39.49 7.56 19.87
N ALA A 17 39.33 6.39 19.25
CA ALA A 17 39.01 6.29 17.84
C ALA A 17 37.65 6.97 17.64
N THR A 18 37.70 8.27 17.37
CA THR A 18 36.57 8.99 16.83
C THR A 18 36.33 8.37 15.46
N LEU A 19 35.20 7.68 15.33
CA LEU A 19 34.64 7.30 14.04
C LEU A 19 34.37 8.61 13.30
N VAL A 20 35.35 9.07 12.52
CA VAL A 20 35.13 10.15 11.57
C VAL A 20 34.13 9.57 10.58
N ALA A 21 32.89 10.08 10.60
CA ALA A 21 31.91 9.77 9.58
C ALA A 21 32.56 10.08 8.22
N THR A 22 32.74 9.04 7.40
CA THR A 22 33.16 9.22 6.01
C THR A 22 32.14 10.14 5.34
N PRO A 23 32.57 11.23 4.67
CA PRO A 23 31.65 12.13 3.99
C PRO A 23 30.84 11.35 2.93
N ALA A 24 29.66 11.88 2.57
CA ALA A 24 28.71 11.33 1.60
C ALA A 24 29.22 11.34 0.12
N ASP A 25 30.53 11.18 -0.07
CA ASP A 25 31.27 11.21 -1.34
C ASP A 25 32.17 9.96 -1.52
N ALA A 26 31.91 8.89 -0.76
CA ALA A 26 32.74 7.69 -0.70
C ALA A 26 32.30 6.54 -1.64
N ALA A 27 31.41 6.81 -2.60
CA ALA A 27 30.94 5.80 -3.53
C ALA A 27 32.10 5.19 -4.33
N THR A 28 32.09 3.87 -4.43
CA THR A 28 33.10 3.10 -5.16
C THR A 28 32.74 2.96 -6.64
N PHE A 29 31.46 3.12 -6.97
CA PHE A 29 30.99 3.19 -8.34
C PHE A 29 31.24 4.59 -8.95
N THR A 30 31.29 4.66 -10.28
CA THR A 30 31.30 5.94 -10.99
C THR A 30 30.07 6.07 -11.85
N TRP A 31 29.43 7.23 -11.80
CA TRP A 31 28.33 7.61 -12.68
C TRP A 31 28.84 8.54 -13.77
N SER A 32 28.57 8.19 -15.03
CA SER A 32 28.86 9.05 -16.18
C SER A 32 27.57 9.40 -16.89
N SER A 33 27.30 10.68 -17.09
CA SER A 33 26.16 11.17 -17.86
C SER A 33 26.53 12.47 -18.58
N ARG A 34 25.56 13.02 -19.32
CA ARG A 34 25.62 14.44 -19.71
C ARG A 34 25.72 15.35 -18.47
N PRO A 35 26.27 16.58 -18.62
CA PRO A 35 26.30 17.56 -17.55
C PRO A 35 24.94 17.75 -16.90
N LEU A 36 24.92 17.85 -15.57
CA LEU A 36 23.71 18.10 -14.78
C LEU A 36 23.49 19.60 -14.55
N THR A 37 24.02 20.45 -15.42
CA THR A 37 23.96 21.90 -15.32
C THR A 37 23.13 22.49 -16.45
N ASN A 38 22.51 23.64 -16.19
CA ASN A 38 21.68 24.37 -17.15
C ASN A 38 20.58 23.48 -17.79
N LEU A 39 19.98 22.63 -16.98
CA LEU A 39 18.91 21.73 -17.40
C LEU A 39 17.64 22.52 -17.76
N ASP A 40 16.87 21.99 -18.72
CA ASP A 40 15.59 22.57 -19.13
C ASP A 40 14.54 22.37 -18.02
N PRO A 41 13.92 23.46 -17.51
CA PRO A 41 12.91 23.38 -16.46
C PRO A 41 11.62 22.66 -16.89
N ALA A 42 11.35 22.54 -18.20
CA ALA A 42 10.25 21.73 -18.73
C ALA A 42 10.46 20.21 -18.55
N GLY A 43 11.68 19.79 -18.19
CA GLY A 43 12.06 18.41 -17.93
C GLY A 43 13.17 17.95 -18.86
N THR A 44 14.28 17.49 -18.29
CA THR A 44 15.43 17.00 -19.07
C THR A 44 15.59 15.51 -18.89
N ARG A 45 15.59 14.76 -20.00
CA ARG A 45 15.93 13.34 -19.99
C ARG A 45 17.44 13.18 -19.88
N ILE A 46 17.90 12.57 -18.79
CA ILE A 46 19.28 12.17 -18.57
C ILE A 46 19.42 10.70 -18.95
N THR A 47 20.51 10.40 -19.63
CA THR A 47 20.99 9.04 -19.86
C THR A 47 22.43 8.97 -19.39
N GLY A 48 22.74 7.95 -18.60
CA GLY A 48 24.08 7.70 -18.11
C GLY A 48 24.37 6.23 -17.90
N SER A 49 25.57 5.95 -17.40
CA SER A 49 26.09 4.61 -17.18
C SER A 49 26.86 4.54 -15.87
N ILE A 50 26.82 3.38 -15.22
CA ILE A 50 27.61 3.10 -14.02
C ILE A 50 28.80 2.23 -14.41
N THR A 51 30.01 2.58 -13.94
CA THR A 51 31.13 1.63 -13.91
C THR A 51 31.53 1.33 -12.46
N ASN A 52 32.20 0.19 -12.25
CA ASN A 52 32.48 -0.35 -10.90
C ASN A 52 31.21 -0.54 -10.06
N PHE A 53 30.17 -1.15 -10.65
CA PHE A 53 28.91 -1.36 -9.95
C PHE A 53 29.12 -2.17 -8.64
N PRO A 54 28.51 -1.78 -7.51
CA PRO A 54 28.76 -2.42 -6.24
C PRO A 54 28.32 -3.90 -6.23
N ALA A 55 29.16 -4.79 -5.71
CA ALA A 55 28.86 -6.21 -5.64
C ALA A 55 27.85 -6.57 -4.53
N LYS A 56 27.73 -5.72 -3.49
CA LYS A 56 26.94 -5.99 -2.29
C LYS A 56 25.43 -5.98 -2.55
N SER A 57 24.95 -5.02 -3.32
CA SER A 57 23.51 -4.76 -3.51
C SER A 57 23.27 -3.86 -4.72
N GLY A 58 22.02 -3.77 -5.18
CA GLY A 58 21.62 -2.82 -6.21
C GLY A 58 21.69 -1.37 -5.72
N LEU A 59 21.46 -0.42 -6.63
CA LEU A 59 21.44 1.01 -6.33
C LEU A 59 20.06 1.60 -6.64
N TYR A 60 19.52 2.40 -5.73
CA TYR A 60 18.45 3.32 -6.06
C TYR A 60 19.03 4.67 -6.44
N ILE A 61 18.39 5.29 -7.43
CA ILE A 61 18.68 6.64 -7.89
C ILE A 61 17.43 7.49 -7.63
N PHE A 62 17.62 8.62 -6.97
CA PHE A 62 16.59 9.60 -6.64
C PHE A 62 17.00 10.97 -7.16
N GLN A 63 16.02 11.85 -7.37
CA GLN A 63 16.28 13.28 -7.33
C GLN A 63 15.78 13.81 -5.98
N CYS A 64 16.62 14.54 -5.28
CA CYS A 64 16.36 15.03 -3.94
C CYS A 64 16.83 16.47 -3.75
N VAL A 65 16.29 17.14 -2.73
CA VAL A 65 16.93 18.32 -2.12
C VAL A 65 18.09 17.84 -1.25
N LYS A 66 19.24 18.50 -1.37
CA LYS A 66 20.47 18.22 -0.62
C LYS A 66 20.21 18.23 0.90
N ALA A 67 20.90 17.35 1.62
CA ALA A 67 20.86 17.33 3.07
C ALA A 67 21.40 18.64 3.66
N LYS A 68 20.74 19.16 4.69
CA LYS A 68 21.19 20.36 5.42
C LYS A 68 22.40 20.09 6.30
N VAL A 69 22.56 18.84 6.75
CA VAL A 69 23.67 18.39 7.59
C VAL A 69 24.64 17.60 6.71
N VAL A 70 25.91 17.98 6.76
CA VAL A 70 26.98 17.32 6.00
C VAL A 70 27.12 15.87 6.48
N GLY A 71 27.15 14.93 5.53
CA GLY A 71 27.27 13.50 5.82
C GLY A 71 25.93 12.79 6.09
N GLU A 72 24.82 13.53 6.20
CA GLU A 72 23.50 12.92 6.26
C GLU A 72 22.92 12.69 4.86
N ARG A 73 21.99 11.73 4.77
CA ARG A 73 21.19 11.53 3.57
C ARG A 73 20.20 12.69 3.37
N PRO A 74 19.86 13.01 2.12
CA PRO A 74 18.64 13.77 1.83
C PRO A 74 17.44 13.19 2.58
N ALA A 75 16.60 14.08 3.13
CA ALA A 75 15.38 13.64 3.80
C ALA A 75 14.49 12.89 2.80
N SER A 76 13.93 11.76 3.23
CA SER A 76 13.15 10.90 2.32
C SER A 76 11.93 11.61 1.73
N ASP A 77 11.38 12.60 2.44
CA ASP A 77 10.24 13.40 2.01
C ASP A 77 10.61 14.54 1.04
N THR A 78 11.90 14.70 0.72
CA THR A 78 12.37 15.59 -0.36
C THR A 78 12.84 14.84 -1.60
N CYS A 79 12.82 13.52 -1.57
CA CYS A 79 13.27 12.67 -2.66
C CYS A 79 12.10 12.16 -3.51
N PHE A 80 12.33 12.01 -4.82
CA PHE A 80 11.47 11.22 -5.69
C PHE A 80 12.27 10.15 -6.44
N ASP A 81 11.65 8.99 -6.63
CA ASP A 81 12.26 7.83 -7.29
C ASP A 81 12.53 8.10 -8.77
N LEU A 82 13.78 7.89 -9.21
CA LEU A 82 14.16 7.96 -10.64
C LEU A 82 14.34 6.57 -11.23
N ALA A 83 15.16 5.73 -10.60
CA ALA A 83 15.51 4.42 -11.11
C ALA A 83 15.95 3.46 -9.99
N TRP A 84 15.78 2.17 -10.26
CA TRP A 84 16.42 1.09 -9.50
C TRP A 84 17.32 0.30 -10.45
N VAL A 85 18.58 0.14 -10.08
CA VAL A 85 19.61 -0.51 -10.89
C VAL A 85 20.12 -1.75 -10.18
N THR A 86 20.23 -2.86 -10.89
CA THR A 86 20.80 -4.11 -10.39
C THR A 86 21.87 -4.63 -11.35
N ALA A 87 22.77 -5.50 -10.87
CA ALA A 87 23.92 -5.96 -11.66
C ALA A 87 23.55 -6.62 -13.00
N ALA A 88 22.45 -7.38 -13.05
CA ALA A 88 22.00 -8.11 -14.24
C ALA A 88 20.67 -7.59 -14.82
N GLY A 89 19.99 -6.67 -14.14
CA GLY A 89 18.60 -6.35 -14.42
C GLY A 89 17.65 -7.43 -13.89
N GLY A 90 16.39 -7.05 -13.71
CA GLY A 90 15.34 -7.87 -13.11
C GLY A 90 14.02 -7.12 -13.15
N GLN A 91 12.91 -7.76 -12.77
CA GLN A 91 11.59 -7.14 -12.87
C GLN A 91 11.54 -5.79 -12.12
N GLY A 92 11.31 -4.70 -12.87
CA GLY A 92 11.25 -3.34 -12.33
C GLY A 92 12.60 -2.67 -12.06
N SER A 93 13.72 -3.28 -12.46
CA SER A 93 15.07 -2.68 -12.38
C SER A 93 15.75 -2.62 -13.74
N THR A 94 16.66 -1.65 -13.90
CA THR A 94 17.55 -1.55 -15.06
C THR A 94 18.83 -2.33 -14.76
N SER A 95 19.39 -3.00 -15.77
CA SER A 95 20.71 -3.62 -15.66
C SER A 95 21.79 -2.56 -15.57
N ALA A 96 22.78 -2.75 -14.70
CA ALA A 96 23.95 -1.87 -14.60
C ALA A 96 24.80 -1.86 -15.89
N LYS A 97 24.62 -2.85 -16.77
CA LYS A 97 25.30 -2.95 -18.08
C LYS A 97 24.62 -2.14 -19.18
N ASP A 98 23.38 -1.72 -18.96
CA ASP A 98 22.59 -0.99 -19.95
C ASP A 98 22.59 0.52 -19.66
N PRO A 99 22.32 1.37 -20.66
CA PRO A 99 22.11 2.80 -20.42
C PRO A 99 20.94 3.05 -19.46
N ILE A 100 21.21 3.76 -18.36
CA ILE A 100 20.22 4.11 -17.34
C ILE A 100 19.66 5.49 -17.69
N SER A 101 18.35 5.59 -17.90
CA SER A 101 17.70 6.84 -18.30
C SER A 101 16.56 7.23 -17.36
N PHE A 102 16.50 8.51 -17.01
CA PHE A 102 15.45 9.10 -16.17
C PHE A 102 15.23 10.57 -16.54
N THR A 103 14.13 11.16 -16.08
CA THR A 103 13.80 12.58 -16.36
C THR A 103 13.92 13.39 -15.08
N LEU A 104 14.77 14.42 -15.11
CA LEU A 104 14.91 15.38 -14.02
C LEU A 104 13.88 16.48 -14.18
N LYS A 105 13.36 16.97 -13.05
CA LYS A 105 12.29 17.96 -13.01
C LYS A 105 12.74 19.18 -12.22
N ALA A 106 12.56 20.39 -12.76
CA ALA A 106 12.82 21.59 -11.98
C ALA A 106 11.87 21.69 -10.78
N GLN A 107 10.62 21.24 -10.94
CA GLN A 107 9.61 21.24 -9.90
C GLN A 107 8.96 19.87 -9.77
N TYR A 108 8.76 19.44 -8.53
CA TYR A 108 8.08 18.18 -8.24
C TYR A 108 7.44 18.23 -6.86
N SER A 109 6.41 17.41 -6.68
CA SER A 109 5.76 17.24 -5.39
C SER A 109 6.02 15.85 -4.85
N THR A 110 6.38 15.76 -3.58
CA THR A 110 6.38 14.52 -2.81
C THR A 110 5.02 14.36 -2.12
N ALA A 111 4.86 13.31 -1.31
CA ALA A 111 3.62 13.11 -0.55
C ALA A 111 3.31 14.26 0.43
N THR A 112 4.31 15.07 0.81
CA THR A 112 4.19 16.07 1.88
C THR A 112 4.66 17.48 1.50
N LYS A 113 5.40 17.64 0.39
CA LYS A 113 6.02 18.91 0.02
C LYS A 113 5.94 19.16 -1.48
N SER A 114 5.76 20.42 -1.87
CA SER A 114 6.06 20.91 -3.21
C SER A 114 7.47 21.49 -3.20
N LEU A 115 8.31 21.10 -4.15
CA LEU A 115 9.74 21.40 -4.19
C LEU A 115 10.12 22.00 -5.54
N ASP A 116 11.05 22.95 -5.49
CA ASP A 116 11.54 23.68 -6.67
C ASP A 116 13.07 23.80 -6.64
N CYS A 117 13.71 23.09 -7.57
CA CYS A 117 15.16 23.02 -7.76
C CYS A 117 15.76 24.26 -8.44
N SER A 118 14.94 25.26 -8.79
CA SER A 118 15.42 26.59 -9.17
C SER A 118 15.72 27.47 -7.94
N VAL A 119 15.22 27.09 -6.75
CA VAL A 119 15.44 27.82 -5.49
C VAL A 119 16.10 26.97 -4.40
N GLU A 120 15.89 25.66 -4.41
CA GLU A 120 16.53 24.70 -3.51
C GLU A 120 17.76 24.04 -4.16
N GLU A 121 18.77 23.69 -3.36
CA GLU A 121 19.90 22.88 -3.84
C GLU A 121 19.47 21.44 -4.10
N CYS A 122 19.17 21.10 -5.36
CA CYS A 122 18.82 19.75 -5.77
C CYS A 122 20.00 18.96 -6.35
N GLY A 123 19.85 17.63 -6.37
CA GLY A 123 20.82 16.74 -6.98
C GLY A 123 20.30 15.32 -7.20
N VAL A 124 21.06 14.55 -7.97
CA VAL A 124 20.84 13.12 -8.17
C VAL A 124 21.51 12.39 -7.02
N PHE A 125 20.73 11.67 -6.23
CA PHE A 125 21.20 10.94 -5.07
C PHE A 125 21.18 9.44 -5.33
N PHE A 126 22.31 8.78 -5.07
CA PHE A 126 22.50 7.35 -5.17
C PHE A 126 22.63 6.77 -3.76
N ARG A 127 22.06 5.59 -3.55
CA ARG A 127 22.30 4.77 -2.36
C ARG A 127 22.06 3.32 -2.66
N TYR A 128 22.53 2.44 -1.77
CA TYR A 128 22.15 1.03 -1.81
C TYR A 128 20.64 0.82 -1.80
N ASP A 129 20.22 -0.25 -2.48
CA ASP A 129 18.82 -0.63 -2.53
C ASP A 129 18.32 -1.17 -1.18
N ARG A 130 17.05 -1.54 -1.13
CA ARG A 130 16.36 -2.01 0.08
C ARG A 130 17.03 -3.18 0.79
N SER A 131 17.84 -3.99 0.09
CA SER A 131 18.58 -5.12 0.67
C SER A 131 19.78 -4.71 1.51
N ALA A 132 20.31 -3.49 1.32
CA ALA A 132 21.41 -2.93 2.11
C ALA A 132 21.12 -1.46 2.52
N GLY A 133 19.85 -1.14 2.76
CA GLY A 133 19.39 0.25 2.88
C GLY A 133 19.91 1.05 4.08
N THR A 134 20.55 0.44 5.07
CA THR A 134 21.20 1.15 6.19
C THR A 134 22.68 1.43 5.94
N ASP A 135 23.26 0.83 4.90
CA ASP A 135 24.65 1.03 4.52
C ASP A 135 24.76 2.30 3.67
N THR A 136 25.62 3.22 4.10
CA THR A 136 25.84 4.53 3.48
C THR A 136 27.14 4.59 2.68
N SER A 137 27.86 3.47 2.53
CA SER A 137 29.17 3.46 1.85
C SER A 137 29.10 3.76 0.35
N GLU A 138 27.91 3.67 -0.27
CA GLU A 138 27.67 4.05 -1.67
C GLU A 138 26.75 5.26 -1.79
N ASP A 139 26.55 6.00 -0.71
CA ASP A 139 25.80 7.25 -0.78
C ASP A 139 26.61 8.26 -1.60
N TYR A 140 25.99 8.79 -2.65
CA TYR A 140 26.61 9.79 -3.50
C TYR A 140 25.60 10.81 -3.98
N PHE A 141 25.94 12.08 -3.84
CA PHE A 141 25.06 13.18 -4.24
C PHE A 141 25.72 14.03 -5.33
N LEU A 142 25.12 14.02 -6.51
CA LEU A 142 25.54 14.85 -7.64
C LEU A 142 24.66 16.10 -7.71
N PRO A 143 25.20 17.31 -7.48
CA PRO A 143 24.42 18.53 -7.60
C PRO A 143 23.96 18.75 -9.04
N MET A 144 22.80 19.38 -9.20
CA MET A 144 22.26 19.76 -10.50
C MET A 144 21.81 21.22 -10.51
N THR A 145 21.76 21.84 -11.70
CA THR A 145 21.18 23.18 -11.90
C THR A 145 20.27 23.21 -13.11
N PHE A 146 19.18 23.98 -13.01
CA PHE A 146 18.31 24.32 -14.14
C PHE A 146 18.66 25.72 -14.65
N VAL A 147 18.38 26.01 -15.92
CA VAL A 147 18.39 27.40 -16.38
C VAL A 147 17.36 28.21 -15.59
N ALA A 148 17.69 29.46 -15.26
CA ALA A 148 16.76 30.35 -14.55
C ALA A 148 15.45 30.47 -15.34
N SER A 149 14.35 30.04 -14.74
CA SER A 149 13.03 30.13 -15.38
C SER A 149 12.60 31.60 -15.46
N THR A 150 12.30 32.08 -16.67
CA THR A 150 11.65 33.39 -16.88
C THR A 150 10.13 33.32 -16.69
N THR A 151 9.60 32.13 -16.48
CA THR A 151 8.18 31.87 -16.22
C THR A 151 7.93 31.83 -14.72
N PRO A 152 6.96 32.61 -14.19
CA PRO A 152 6.54 32.49 -12.80
C PRO A 152 6.14 31.06 -12.49
N VAL A 153 6.67 30.55 -11.39
CA VAL A 153 6.36 29.23 -10.86
C VAL A 153 4.92 29.24 -10.34
N VAL A 154 4.05 28.44 -10.96
CA VAL A 154 2.74 28.15 -10.41
C VAL A 154 2.88 26.88 -9.59
N THR A 155 3.12 27.02 -8.28
CA THR A 155 3.06 25.90 -7.34
C THR A 155 1.63 25.38 -7.29
N LYS A 156 1.46 24.11 -7.67
CA LYS A 156 0.18 23.44 -7.54
C LYS A 156 -0.05 23.03 -6.10
N THR A 157 -1.30 23.12 -5.66
CA THR A 157 -1.73 22.65 -4.35
C THR A 157 -1.75 21.12 -4.36
N ILE A 158 -1.19 20.50 -3.31
CA ILE A 158 -1.23 19.05 -3.14
C ILE A 158 -2.69 18.61 -3.05
N ASP A 159 -3.04 17.61 -3.84
CA ASP A 159 -4.34 16.96 -3.77
C ASP A 159 -4.25 15.63 -3.00
N SER A 160 -5.35 15.27 -2.34
CA SER A 160 -5.48 14.08 -1.53
C SER A 160 -6.79 13.39 -1.84
N ILE A 161 -6.76 12.06 -1.82
CA ILE A 161 -7.94 11.24 -2.11
C ILE A 161 -8.39 10.57 -0.81
N ALA A 162 -9.67 10.76 -0.49
CA ALA A 162 -10.36 10.01 0.54
C ALA A 162 -11.20 8.90 -0.11
N LEU A 163 -11.19 7.71 0.49
CA LEU A 163 -11.98 6.58 0.02
C LEU A 163 -12.72 5.94 1.19
N THR A 164 -13.98 5.57 0.98
CA THR A 164 -14.81 4.88 1.97
C THR A 164 -15.25 3.51 1.47
N LEU A 165 -15.32 2.54 2.38
CA LEU A 165 -15.96 1.24 2.18
C LEU A 165 -17.24 1.21 2.98
N ASN A 166 -18.39 1.11 2.30
CA ASN A 166 -19.72 1.12 2.92
C ASN A 166 -19.94 2.32 3.87
N GLY A 167 -19.37 3.48 3.53
CA GLY A 167 -19.43 4.70 4.34
C GLY A 167 -18.35 4.82 5.42
N VAL A 168 -17.52 3.80 5.64
CA VAL A 168 -16.40 3.85 6.59
C VAL A 168 -15.13 4.29 5.88
N ALA A 169 -14.46 5.33 6.37
CA ALA A 169 -13.22 5.83 5.81
C ALA A 169 -12.10 4.77 5.86
N LEU A 170 -11.38 4.61 4.76
CA LEU A 170 -10.20 3.76 4.69
C LEU A 170 -8.93 4.60 4.82
N THR A 171 -7.91 4.03 5.45
CA THR A 171 -6.57 4.61 5.50
C THR A 171 -5.74 4.08 4.32
N LYS A 172 -5.09 4.99 3.59
CA LYS A 172 -4.21 4.65 2.46
C LYS A 172 -3.14 3.64 2.92
N ASN A 173 -2.90 2.62 2.10
CA ASN A 173 -1.93 1.54 2.35
C ASN A 173 -2.19 0.67 3.60
N VAL A 174 -3.33 0.83 4.28
CA VAL A 174 -3.70 -0.02 5.43
C VAL A 174 -4.69 -1.08 4.98
N PRO A 175 -4.37 -2.38 5.11
CA PRO A 175 -5.29 -3.44 4.69
C PRO A 175 -6.54 -3.53 5.56
N VAL A 176 -7.67 -3.82 4.92
CA VAL A 176 -8.94 -4.16 5.59
C VAL A 176 -9.51 -5.46 5.05
N ASN A 177 -10.28 -6.19 5.86
CA ASN A 177 -10.87 -7.46 5.42
C ASN A 177 -12.06 -7.24 4.48
N LEU A 178 -12.09 -7.96 3.37
CA LEU A 178 -13.23 -8.02 2.45
C LEU A 178 -13.69 -9.46 2.27
N GLY A 179 -14.92 -9.74 2.69
CA GLY A 179 -15.52 -11.07 2.54
C GLY A 179 -15.90 -11.38 1.09
N TYR A 180 -15.75 -12.63 0.67
CA TYR A 180 -16.24 -13.11 -0.63
C TYR A 180 -17.71 -12.72 -0.86
N ARG A 181 -17.97 -12.01 -1.97
CA ARG A 181 -19.28 -11.43 -2.34
C ARG A 181 -19.97 -10.64 -1.22
N ALA A 182 -19.22 -10.12 -0.24
CA ALA A 182 -19.77 -9.16 0.70
C ALA A 182 -20.20 -7.89 -0.05
N LYS A 183 -21.26 -7.23 0.42
CA LYS A 183 -21.63 -5.91 -0.09
C LYS A 183 -20.48 -4.96 0.18
N ALA A 184 -19.88 -4.42 -0.86
CA ALA A 184 -18.83 -3.42 -0.78
C ALA A 184 -19.09 -2.29 -1.77
N THR A 185 -19.54 -1.18 -1.22
CA THR A 185 -19.73 0.08 -1.93
C THR A 185 -18.52 0.97 -1.65
N ILE A 186 -17.88 1.45 -2.70
CA ILE A 186 -16.71 2.31 -2.68
C ILE A 186 -17.11 3.69 -3.17
N THR A 187 -16.81 4.69 -2.35
CA THR A 187 -16.95 6.10 -2.72
C THR A 187 -15.58 6.75 -2.54
N ALA A 188 -15.12 7.47 -3.57
CA ALA A 188 -13.85 8.17 -3.55
C ALA A 188 -14.06 9.65 -3.87
N THR A 189 -13.38 10.53 -3.14
CA THR A 189 -13.45 11.99 -3.34
C THR A 189 -12.04 12.59 -3.23
N ALA A 190 -11.75 13.56 -4.08
CA ALA A 190 -10.52 14.35 -4.01
C ALA A 190 -10.76 15.63 -3.21
N SER A 191 -9.77 16.08 -2.43
CA SER A 191 -9.82 17.37 -1.73
C SER A 191 -9.95 18.56 -2.69
N SER A 192 -9.46 18.40 -3.92
CA SER A 192 -9.60 19.37 -5.01
C SER A 192 -11.00 19.40 -5.66
N GLY A 193 -11.84 18.39 -5.40
CA GLY A 193 -13.08 18.17 -6.16
C GLY A 193 -12.87 17.60 -7.57
N LEU A 194 -11.64 17.27 -7.96
CA LEU A 194 -11.36 16.64 -9.25
C LEU A 194 -12.01 15.26 -9.38
N PRO A 195 -12.38 14.84 -10.61
CA PRO A 195 -12.85 13.48 -10.86
C PRO A 195 -11.82 12.45 -10.40
N VAL A 196 -12.30 11.42 -9.70
CA VAL A 196 -11.47 10.34 -9.19
C VAL A 196 -11.68 9.09 -10.04
N THR A 197 -10.59 8.57 -10.58
CA THR A 197 -10.57 7.27 -11.26
C THR A 197 -10.25 6.18 -10.24
N VAL A 198 -11.08 5.15 -10.17
CA VAL A 198 -10.87 3.97 -9.32
C VAL A 198 -10.79 2.75 -10.23
N ALA A 199 -9.77 1.93 -10.05
CA ALA A 199 -9.60 0.68 -10.77
C ALA A 199 -9.10 -0.42 -9.83
N SER A 200 -9.43 -1.68 -10.15
CA SER A 200 -8.83 -2.81 -9.46
C SER A 200 -7.43 -3.05 -10.00
N ALA A 201 -6.46 -3.13 -9.11
CA ALA A 201 -5.05 -3.37 -9.43
C ALA A 201 -4.69 -4.87 -9.41
N THR A 202 -5.62 -5.75 -9.01
CA THR A 202 -5.39 -7.20 -8.98
C THR A 202 -6.58 -7.97 -9.58
N PRO A 203 -6.38 -9.19 -10.11
CA PRO A 203 -7.44 -9.97 -10.73
C PRO A 203 -8.37 -10.67 -9.71
N ASP A 204 -8.07 -10.63 -8.42
CA ASP A 204 -8.86 -11.31 -7.37
C ASP A 204 -10.13 -10.52 -6.97
N CYS A 205 -10.32 -9.34 -7.56
CA CYS A 205 -11.48 -8.48 -7.40
C CYS A 205 -11.93 -7.89 -8.74
N THR A 206 -13.20 -7.49 -8.79
CA THR A 206 -13.69 -6.57 -9.82
C THR A 206 -14.20 -5.30 -9.17
N TYR A 207 -13.96 -4.17 -9.83
CA TYR A 207 -14.55 -2.89 -9.48
C TYR A 207 -15.37 -2.35 -10.66
N ALA A 208 -16.65 -2.06 -10.43
CA ALA A 208 -17.53 -1.47 -11.43
C ALA A 208 -18.60 -0.62 -10.77
N ASN A 209 -18.80 0.61 -11.25
CA ASN A 209 -19.87 1.52 -10.82
C ASN A 209 -19.97 1.67 -9.28
N GLY A 210 -18.83 1.88 -8.61
CA GLY A 210 -18.79 2.00 -7.15
C GLY A 210 -18.92 0.67 -6.39
N SER A 211 -19.12 -0.46 -7.06
CA SER A 211 -19.17 -1.77 -6.42
C SER A 211 -17.84 -2.49 -6.54
N LEU A 212 -17.27 -2.87 -5.39
CA LEU A 212 -16.13 -3.77 -5.29
C LEU A 212 -16.65 -5.18 -5.00
N THR A 213 -16.21 -6.18 -5.77
CA THR A 213 -16.60 -7.58 -5.56
C THR A 213 -15.35 -8.43 -5.44
N ALA A 214 -15.19 -9.09 -4.29
CA ALA A 214 -14.19 -10.13 -4.10
C ALA A 214 -14.59 -11.40 -4.86
N LEU A 215 -13.70 -11.91 -5.72
CA LEU A 215 -13.90 -13.12 -6.52
C LEU A 215 -13.42 -14.39 -5.81
N LYS A 216 -12.66 -14.24 -4.73
CA LYS A 216 -12.16 -15.31 -3.87
C LYS A 216 -12.32 -14.92 -2.40
N GLY A 217 -12.31 -15.93 -1.53
CA GLY A 217 -12.34 -15.80 -0.07
C GLY A 217 -10.95 -15.81 0.58
N SER A 218 -9.89 -15.65 -0.21
CA SER A 218 -8.50 -15.62 0.23
C SER A 218 -7.66 -14.87 -0.82
N GLY A 219 -6.49 -14.41 -0.41
CA GLY A 219 -5.61 -13.61 -1.27
C GLY A 219 -5.74 -12.11 -1.00
N ILE A 220 -5.26 -11.31 -1.94
CA ILE A 220 -5.15 -9.85 -1.79
C ILE A 220 -5.82 -9.17 -2.96
N CYS A 221 -6.61 -8.17 -2.62
CA CYS A 221 -7.24 -7.28 -3.55
C CYS A 221 -6.70 -5.86 -3.33
N ALA A 222 -6.48 -5.09 -4.39
CA ALA A 222 -6.06 -3.71 -4.25
C ALA A 222 -6.83 -2.81 -5.19
N LEU A 223 -7.22 -1.63 -4.71
CA LEU A 223 -7.75 -0.56 -5.54
C LEU A 223 -6.68 0.49 -5.75
N SER A 224 -6.38 0.76 -7.02
CA SER A 224 -5.62 1.94 -7.45
C SER A 224 -6.59 3.09 -7.67
N VAL A 225 -6.28 4.24 -7.09
CA VAL A 225 -7.14 5.42 -7.12
C VAL A 225 -6.31 6.63 -7.52
N SER A 226 -6.80 7.45 -8.46
CA SER A 226 -6.06 8.63 -8.93
C SER A 226 -6.94 9.79 -9.37
N THR A 227 -6.36 11.00 -9.35
CA THR A 227 -6.84 12.17 -10.08
C THR A 227 -5.85 12.51 -11.19
N GLU A 228 -6.31 13.16 -12.27
CA GLU A 228 -5.43 13.61 -13.37
C GLU A 228 -4.70 14.94 -13.04
N GLY A 229 -4.98 15.55 -11.88
CA GLY A 229 -4.53 16.90 -11.55
C GLY A 229 -5.13 17.96 -12.48
N ASN A 230 -4.74 19.22 -12.29
CA ASN A 230 -5.06 20.33 -13.22
C ASN A 230 -4.02 21.47 -13.07
N ALA A 231 -4.35 22.69 -13.53
CA ALA A 231 -3.46 23.85 -13.39
C ALA A 231 -3.24 24.30 -11.93
N THR A 232 -4.18 24.00 -11.03
CA THR A 232 -4.19 24.42 -9.61
C THR A 232 -3.75 23.30 -8.67
N TYR A 233 -4.04 22.04 -9.00
CA TYR A 233 -3.84 20.87 -8.14
C TYR A 233 -2.96 19.82 -8.80
N ASP A 234 -2.12 19.18 -7.99
CA ASP A 234 -1.30 18.06 -8.43
C ASP A 234 -2.11 16.79 -8.70
N ILE A 235 -1.50 15.87 -9.44
CA ILE A 235 -1.97 14.49 -9.58
C ILE A 235 -1.92 13.82 -8.21
N ALA A 236 -3.04 13.26 -7.74
CA ALA A 236 -3.07 12.42 -6.56
C ALA A 236 -3.13 10.94 -6.93
N ARG A 237 -2.42 10.09 -6.17
CA ARG A 237 -2.49 8.62 -6.28
C ARG A 237 -2.58 7.97 -4.90
N ALA A 238 -3.43 6.97 -4.77
CA ALA A 238 -3.61 6.19 -3.56
C ALA A 238 -3.83 4.71 -3.89
N ASN A 239 -3.39 3.85 -2.98
CA ASN A 239 -3.58 2.42 -3.04
C ASN A 239 -4.30 1.96 -1.77
N TYR A 240 -5.36 1.17 -1.94
CA TYR A 240 -6.16 0.63 -0.84
C TYR A 240 -6.16 -0.90 -0.93
N PRO A 241 -5.36 -1.59 -0.09
CA PRO A 241 -5.32 -3.04 -0.05
C PRO A 241 -6.49 -3.62 0.76
N PHE A 242 -6.93 -4.80 0.37
CA PHE A 242 -7.95 -5.60 1.03
C PHE A 242 -7.43 -7.03 1.19
N ILE A 243 -7.53 -7.55 2.41
CA ILE A 243 -7.28 -8.97 2.69
C ILE A 243 -8.59 -9.71 2.44
N LEU A 244 -8.57 -10.64 1.48
CA LEU A 244 -9.76 -11.41 1.17
C LEU A 244 -9.97 -12.49 2.22
N VAL A 245 -11.21 -12.60 2.69
CA VAL A 245 -11.62 -13.59 3.70
C VAL A 245 -12.85 -14.37 3.22
N PRO A 246 -13.09 -15.59 3.72
CA PRO A 246 -14.25 -16.38 3.32
C PRO A 246 -15.55 -15.64 3.62
N GLY A 247 -16.50 -15.73 2.68
CA GLY A 247 -17.85 -15.20 2.84
C GLY A 247 -18.60 -15.86 3.98
N ASN A 248 -19.45 -15.09 4.67
CA ASN A 248 -20.27 -15.63 5.75
C ASN A 248 -21.61 -16.13 5.21
N GLN A 249 -21.84 -17.43 5.30
CA GLN A 249 -23.05 -18.07 4.80
C GLN A 249 -24.21 -17.84 5.79
N LYS A 250 -25.41 -17.55 5.27
CA LYS A 250 -26.60 -17.18 6.03
C LYS A 250 -27.86 -17.79 5.42
N ILE A 251 -28.84 -18.00 6.28
CA ILE A 251 -30.23 -18.35 5.94
C ILE A 251 -31.14 -17.16 6.25
N ALA A 252 -32.11 -16.88 5.39
CA ALA A 252 -33.04 -15.75 5.56
C ALA A 252 -33.98 -15.89 6.78
N LEU A 253 -34.10 -17.08 7.36
CA LEU A 253 -35.09 -17.39 8.40
C LEU A 253 -34.44 -18.11 9.58
N THR A 254 -34.22 -17.38 10.69
CA THR A 254 -33.68 -17.93 11.95
C THR A 254 -34.71 -18.01 13.06
N THR A 255 -35.85 -17.31 12.96
CA THR A 255 -36.98 -17.42 13.89
C THR A 255 -38.29 -17.10 13.18
N PHE A 256 -39.36 -17.86 13.47
CA PHE A 256 -40.69 -17.58 12.93
C PHE A 256 -41.83 -18.22 13.72
N GLY A 257 -43.05 -17.74 13.48
CA GLY A 257 -44.29 -18.34 13.98
C GLY A 257 -44.99 -19.20 12.93
N ILE A 258 -45.63 -20.28 13.37
CA ILE A 258 -46.46 -21.16 12.52
C ILE A 258 -47.68 -21.64 13.32
N LYS A 259 -48.83 -21.79 12.67
CA LYS A 259 -50.06 -22.27 13.33
C LYS A 259 -49.90 -23.76 13.69
N LYS A 260 -50.46 -24.17 14.82
CA LYS A 260 -50.55 -25.59 15.21
C LYS A 260 -51.14 -26.45 14.09
N ASN A 261 -50.64 -27.69 13.94
CA ASN A 261 -51.09 -28.66 12.93
C ASN A 261 -51.04 -28.16 11.47
N THR A 262 -50.08 -27.29 11.14
CA THR A 262 -49.85 -26.84 9.76
C THR A 262 -48.46 -27.19 9.28
N THR A 263 -48.23 -26.99 7.99
CA THR A 263 -46.92 -27.21 7.35
C THR A 263 -46.34 -25.91 6.83
N ARG A 264 -45.01 -25.86 6.71
CA ARG A 264 -44.29 -24.74 6.10
C ARG A 264 -43.08 -25.23 5.33
N VAL A 265 -42.90 -24.68 4.14
CA VAL A 265 -41.67 -24.88 3.36
C VAL A 265 -40.57 -23.97 3.92
N LEU A 266 -39.46 -24.57 4.32
CA LEU A 266 -38.25 -23.88 4.75
C LEU A 266 -37.39 -23.51 3.52
N PRO A 267 -36.54 -22.47 3.61
CA PRO A 267 -35.61 -22.13 2.54
C PRO A 267 -34.76 -23.32 2.09
N ALA A 268 -34.74 -23.62 0.80
CA ALA A 268 -33.96 -24.75 0.29
C ALA A 268 -32.46 -24.45 0.20
N THR A 269 -32.09 -23.18 0.04
CA THR A 269 -30.70 -22.75 -0.17
C THR A 269 -30.30 -21.57 0.70
N THR A 270 -28.99 -21.43 0.93
CA THR A 270 -28.40 -20.27 1.60
C THR A 270 -28.28 -19.06 0.67
N ASN A 271 -27.80 -17.92 1.19
CA ASN A 271 -27.45 -16.75 0.39
C ASN A 271 -26.34 -17.00 -0.67
N PHE A 272 -25.66 -18.14 -0.60
CA PHE A 272 -24.69 -18.57 -1.61
C PHE A 272 -25.23 -19.68 -2.54
N GLY A 273 -26.52 -20.02 -2.44
CA GLY A 273 -27.14 -21.07 -3.26
C GLY A 273 -26.86 -22.50 -2.78
N THR A 274 -26.12 -22.68 -1.67
CA THR A 274 -25.82 -24.01 -1.13
C THR A 274 -27.09 -24.65 -0.54
N PRO A 275 -27.41 -25.93 -0.86
CA PRO A 275 -28.52 -26.65 -0.26
C PRO A 275 -28.44 -26.71 1.27
N ILE A 276 -29.58 -26.53 1.94
CA ILE A 276 -29.70 -26.59 3.40
C ILE A 276 -30.26 -27.93 3.83
N VAL A 277 -29.59 -28.56 4.81
CA VAL A 277 -30.07 -29.75 5.51
C VAL A 277 -30.64 -29.32 6.87
N TYR A 278 -31.90 -29.68 7.10
CA TYR A 278 -32.57 -29.42 8.36
C TYR A 278 -32.64 -30.69 9.21
N LYS A 279 -32.34 -30.54 10.50
CA LYS A 279 -32.53 -31.58 11.51
C LYS A 279 -33.41 -31.02 12.61
N SER A 280 -34.51 -31.69 12.93
CA SER A 280 -35.29 -31.34 14.11
C SER A 280 -34.52 -31.74 15.37
N ASN A 281 -34.36 -30.80 16.30
CA ASN A 281 -33.75 -31.07 17.61
C ASN A 281 -34.83 -31.40 18.66
N SER A 282 -36.11 -31.42 18.29
CA SER A 282 -37.21 -31.74 19.20
C SER A 282 -38.20 -32.73 18.58
N LYS A 283 -38.91 -33.46 19.45
CA LYS A 283 -39.97 -34.39 19.03
C LYS A 283 -41.26 -33.68 18.57
N LEU A 284 -41.35 -32.36 18.74
CA LEU A 284 -42.57 -31.57 18.43
C LEU A 284 -42.66 -31.13 16.96
N CYS A 285 -41.56 -31.23 16.23
CA CYS A 285 -41.46 -30.89 14.82
C CYS A 285 -40.84 -32.05 14.05
N LYS A 286 -41.43 -32.34 12.89
CA LYS A 286 -40.88 -33.28 11.91
C LYS A 286 -40.44 -32.48 10.69
N VAL A 287 -39.27 -32.79 10.15
CA VAL A 287 -38.79 -32.17 8.91
C VAL A 287 -38.48 -33.28 7.91
N GLU A 288 -39.09 -33.17 6.74
CA GLU A 288 -38.82 -34.02 5.58
C GLU A 288 -38.31 -33.12 4.45
N LEU A 289 -37.03 -33.27 4.08
CA LEU A 289 -36.34 -32.36 3.18
C LEU A 289 -36.42 -30.90 3.70
N THR A 290 -37.25 -30.07 3.07
CA THR A 290 -37.52 -28.67 3.45
C THR A 290 -38.91 -28.47 4.03
N LEU A 291 -39.76 -29.51 4.06
CA LEU A 291 -41.11 -29.43 4.57
C LEU A 291 -41.11 -29.64 6.09
N LEU A 292 -41.40 -28.56 6.81
CA LEU A 292 -41.63 -28.60 8.25
C LEU A 292 -43.10 -28.95 8.53
N MET A 293 -43.31 -29.94 9.37
CA MET A 293 -44.60 -30.31 9.95
C MET A 293 -44.58 -30.08 11.45
N VAL A 294 -45.55 -29.33 11.97
CA VAL A 294 -45.65 -29.02 13.41
C VAL A 294 -46.90 -29.65 14.03
N GLY A 295 -46.73 -30.27 15.20
CA GLY A 295 -47.83 -30.86 15.97
C GLY A 295 -48.42 -29.89 17.01
N LYS A 296 -48.90 -30.46 18.13
CA LYS A 296 -49.33 -29.71 19.32
C LYS A 296 -48.11 -29.37 20.19
N GLY A 297 -47.87 -28.09 20.46
CA GLY A 297 -46.76 -27.64 21.30
C GLY A 297 -46.64 -26.11 21.33
N LYS A 298 -45.73 -25.56 22.15
CA LYS A 298 -45.44 -24.12 22.21
C LYS A 298 -44.35 -23.67 21.22
N GLY A 299 -43.52 -24.61 20.75
CA GLY A 299 -42.44 -24.33 19.81
C GLY A 299 -41.49 -25.51 19.62
N CYS A 300 -40.55 -25.38 18.69
CA CYS A 300 -39.47 -26.34 18.46
C CYS A 300 -38.21 -25.64 17.93
N VAL A 301 -37.11 -26.40 17.92
CA VAL A 301 -35.79 -25.93 17.50
C VAL A 301 -35.27 -26.85 16.42
N LEU A 302 -34.83 -26.28 15.30
CA LEU A 302 -34.20 -27.01 14.20
C LEU A 302 -32.73 -26.60 14.08
N THR A 303 -31.86 -27.52 13.73
CA THR A 303 -30.52 -27.23 13.22
C THR A 303 -30.60 -27.10 11.70
N ALA A 304 -30.14 -25.98 11.16
CA ALA A 304 -29.92 -25.79 9.73
C ALA A 304 -28.42 -25.84 9.44
N ALA A 305 -28.00 -26.73 8.55
CA ALA A 305 -26.61 -26.90 8.15
C ALA A 305 -26.47 -26.85 6.62
N ALA A 306 -25.38 -26.24 6.14
CA ALA A 306 -25.02 -26.25 4.73
C ALA A 306 -23.50 -26.22 4.57
N ALA A 307 -23.00 -26.85 3.50
CA ALA A 307 -21.58 -27.01 3.27
C ALA A 307 -20.88 -25.67 2.97
N GLY A 308 -19.63 -25.57 3.41
CA GLY A 308 -18.72 -24.52 2.97
C GLY A 308 -18.20 -24.82 1.57
N LYS A 309 -17.55 -23.83 0.95
CA LYS A 309 -16.75 -24.04 -0.25
C LYS A 309 -15.39 -23.40 -0.02
N ASP A 310 -14.35 -24.21 -0.15
CA ASP A 310 -12.98 -23.76 0.07
C ASP A 310 -12.65 -22.54 -0.80
N GLN A 311 -11.87 -21.62 -0.23
CA GLN A 311 -11.52 -20.34 -0.83
C GLN A 311 -12.73 -19.49 -1.27
N MET A 312 -13.94 -19.74 -0.78
CA MET A 312 -15.12 -18.93 -1.10
C MET A 312 -15.94 -18.57 0.14
N TRP A 313 -16.51 -19.53 0.87
CA TRP A 313 -17.34 -19.23 2.05
C TRP A 313 -17.30 -20.34 3.10
N LEU A 314 -17.54 -19.95 4.35
CA LEU A 314 -17.58 -20.87 5.48
C LEU A 314 -18.84 -21.76 5.47
N PRO A 315 -18.78 -22.97 6.05
CA PRO A 315 -19.98 -23.77 6.27
C PRO A 315 -20.97 -23.06 7.20
N LEU A 316 -22.26 -23.27 6.95
CA LEU A 316 -23.34 -22.81 7.83
C LEU A 316 -23.69 -23.91 8.83
N LYS A 317 -23.77 -23.55 10.11
CA LYS A 317 -24.46 -24.33 11.14
C LYS A 317 -25.14 -23.36 12.09
N THR A 318 -26.46 -23.31 12.03
CA THR A 318 -27.25 -22.38 12.84
C THR A 318 -28.54 -23.01 13.35
N THR A 319 -29.15 -22.34 14.32
CA THR A 319 -30.39 -22.77 14.95
C THR A 319 -31.56 -21.96 14.41
N VAL A 320 -32.65 -22.64 14.07
CA VAL A 320 -33.93 -22.03 13.68
C VAL A 320 -34.94 -22.26 14.78
N LYS A 321 -35.47 -21.18 15.36
CA LYS A 321 -36.50 -21.24 16.41
C LYS A 321 -37.88 -21.13 15.79
N VAL A 322 -38.73 -22.10 16.08
CA VAL A 322 -40.12 -22.16 15.60
C VAL A 322 -41.06 -21.96 16.77
N ASN A 323 -41.88 -20.92 16.71
CA ASN A 323 -42.93 -20.67 17.69
C ASN A 323 -44.25 -21.21 17.14
N ILE A 324 -44.86 -22.16 17.86
CA ILE A 324 -46.13 -22.75 17.46
C ILE A 324 -47.23 -21.95 18.13
N LYS A 325 -48.12 -21.37 17.33
CA LYS A 325 -49.26 -20.54 17.76
C LYS A 325 -50.58 -21.25 17.54
#